data_AF-A0A381E745-F1
#
_entry.id   AF-A0A381E745-F1
#
_cell.length_a   1.000
_cell.length_b   1.000
_cell.length_c   1.000
_cell.angle_alpha   90.00
_cell.angle_beta   90.00
_cell.angle_gamma   90.00
#
_symmetry.space_group_name_H-M   'P 1'
#
loop_
_entity.id
_entity.type
_entity.pdbx_description
1 polymer ?
#
loop_
_entity_poly.entity_id
_entity_poly.type
_entity_poly.pdbx_seq_one_letter_code
_entity_poly.pdbx_strand_id
1 'polypeptide(L)'
;MNEILAIYFAEACRVAAQLADYSPPPTPLITSDAVAFGVLMGVLGLIFHTGSRKSGFWAKFYTHIPMLLLCYFIPGLLSTFHIVSLESSKHIYYIASRYLLPAALFLLTLSIDLQKIIGLGWKALVMFFAATVGVVLGGPLAVGCSICLTRNGWQMICGRAFPRSPAAGSAVARTRPR
;
A
#
# COMPACT_ATOMS: atom_id res chain seq x y z
N MET A 1 -15.46 22.12 -18.03
CA MET A 1 -15.43 21.60 -16.65
C MET A 1 -16.00 20.18 -16.58
N ASN A 2 -17.15 19.89 -17.22
CA ASN A 2 -17.74 18.54 -17.24
C ASN A 2 -16.90 17.49 -18.00
N GLU A 3 -16.26 17.86 -19.11
CA GLU A 3 -15.35 16.96 -19.88
C GLU A 3 -14.09 16.57 -19.07
N ILE A 4 -13.51 17.52 -18.33
CA ILE A 4 -12.31 17.28 -17.52
C ILE A 4 -12.65 16.41 -16.30
N LEU A 5 -13.82 16.62 -15.69
CA LEU A 5 -14.30 15.80 -14.58
C LEU A 5 -14.63 14.36 -15.03
N ALA A 6 -15.17 14.19 -16.23
CA ALA A 6 -15.43 12.87 -16.83
C ALA A 6 -14.13 12.11 -17.15
N ILE A 7 -13.10 12.80 -17.66
CA ILE A 7 -11.77 12.22 -17.87
C ILE A 7 -11.15 11.82 -16.52
N TYR A 8 -11.26 12.65 -15.48
CA TYR A 8 -10.73 12.33 -14.16
C TYR A 8 -11.43 11.14 -13.49
N PHE A 9 -12.75 11.04 -13.61
CA PHE A 9 -13.52 9.93 -13.07
C PHE A 9 -13.26 8.63 -13.85
N ALA A 10 -13.10 8.72 -15.18
CA ALA A 10 -12.72 7.59 -16.02
C ALA A 10 -11.27 7.11 -15.75
N GLU A 11 -10.34 8.03 -15.52
CA GLU A 11 -8.95 7.70 -15.18
C GLU A 11 -8.81 7.16 -13.76
N ALA A 12 -9.57 7.71 -12.79
CA ALA A 12 -9.66 7.16 -11.43
C ALA A 12 -10.25 5.73 -11.43
N CYS A 13 -11.24 5.47 -12.29
CA CYS A 13 -11.79 4.13 -12.49
C CYS A 13 -10.79 3.17 -13.18
N ARG A 14 -9.93 3.67 -14.09
CA ARG A 14 -8.83 2.88 -14.69
C ARG A 14 -7.69 2.57 -13.71
N VAL A 15 -7.32 3.50 -12.82
CA VAL A 15 -6.31 3.25 -11.77
C VAL A 15 -6.84 2.25 -10.75
N ALA A 16 -8.14 2.29 -10.45
CA ALA A 16 -8.83 1.27 -9.67
C ALA A 16 -8.93 -0.10 -10.39
N ALA A 17 -8.51 -0.22 -11.66
CA ALA A 17 -8.52 -1.47 -12.42
C ALA A 17 -7.12 -2.12 -12.56
N GLN A 18 -6.07 -1.57 -11.93
CA GLN A 18 -4.70 -2.12 -12.02
C GLN A 18 -4.37 -3.26 -11.04
N LEU A 19 -5.32 -3.76 -10.26
CA LEU A 19 -5.08 -4.90 -9.37
C LEU A 19 -5.30 -6.24 -10.07
N ALA A 20 -4.58 -6.51 -11.16
CA ALA A 20 -4.67 -7.82 -11.80
C ALA A 20 -3.45 -8.37 -12.55
N ASP A 21 -2.35 -7.62 -12.73
CA ASP A 21 -1.14 -8.22 -13.34
C ASP A 21 -0.16 -8.73 -12.28
N TYR A 22 -0.59 -9.82 -11.66
CA TYR A 22 0.29 -10.77 -11.01
C TYR A 22 0.90 -11.67 -12.10
N SER A 23 2.09 -11.33 -12.58
CA SER A 23 2.89 -12.25 -13.40
C SER A 23 3.36 -13.42 -12.53
N PRO A 24 3.35 -14.68 -13.00
CA PRO A 24 3.87 -15.80 -12.22
C PRO A 24 5.41 -15.79 -12.25
N PRO A 25 6.10 -15.48 -11.13
CA PRO A 25 7.53 -15.73 -11.02
C PRO A 25 7.79 -17.23 -10.85
N PRO A 26 9.05 -17.66 -11.06
CA PRO A 26 9.47 -19.04 -10.97
C PRO A 26 9.14 -19.68 -9.61
N THR A 27 9.08 -21.02 -9.66
CA THR A 27 8.75 -21.97 -8.60
C THR A 27 9.06 -21.48 -7.18
N PRO A 28 8.06 -21.36 -6.30
CA PRO A 28 8.26 -20.86 -4.95
C PRO A 28 9.09 -21.82 -4.09
N LEU A 29 10.10 -21.28 -3.40
CA LEU A 29 10.94 -22.03 -2.44
C LEU A 29 10.20 -22.35 -1.13
N ILE A 30 9.10 -21.65 -0.83
CA ILE A 30 8.24 -21.87 0.34
C ILE A 30 6.79 -22.01 -0.15
N THR A 31 6.27 -23.24 -0.18
CA THR A 31 4.89 -23.58 -0.57
C THR A 31 3.89 -23.43 0.58
N SER A 32 4.37 -23.24 1.82
CA SER A 32 3.49 -23.20 3.00
C SER A 32 3.09 -21.77 3.35
N ASP A 33 1.81 -21.45 3.13
CA ASP A 33 1.17 -20.19 3.53
C ASP A 33 1.40 -19.86 5.02
N ALA A 34 1.38 -20.89 5.86
CA ALA A 34 1.57 -20.75 7.31
C ALA A 34 3.00 -20.30 7.67
N VAL A 35 4.01 -20.81 6.97
CA VAL A 35 5.42 -20.45 7.21
C VAL A 35 5.69 -19.02 6.73
N ALA A 36 5.20 -18.65 5.56
CA ALA A 36 5.32 -17.29 5.04
C ALA A 36 4.63 -16.26 5.95
N PHE A 37 3.42 -16.58 6.44
CA PHE A 37 2.72 -15.76 7.44
C PHE A 37 3.52 -15.66 8.75
N GLY A 38 4.05 -16.77 9.25
CA GLY A 38 4.86 -16.81 10.47
C GLY A 38 6.13 -15.97 10.39
N VAL A 39 6.83 -16.00 9.25
CA VAL A 39 8.02 -15.15 9.01
C VAL A 39 7.64 -13.67 9.02
N LEU A 40 6.54 -13.29 8.35
CA LEU A 40 6.05 -11.91 8.34
C LEU A 40 5.66 -11.42 9.75
N MET A 41 4.96 -12.25 10.52
CA MET A 41 4.62 -11.93 11.92
C MET A 41 5.86 -11.88 12.81
N GLY A 42 6.83 -12.76 12.60
CA GLY A 42 8.11 -12.76 13.30
C GLY A 42 8.91 -11.47 13.05
N VAL A 43 8.98 -11.02 11.79
CA VAL A 43 9.59 -9.74 11.42
C VAL A 43 8.87 -8.56 12.10
N LEU A 44 7.54 -8.53 12.07
CA LEU A 44 6.77 -7.45 12.67
C LEU A 44 6.95 -7.40 14.19
N GLY A 45 6.93 -8.57 14.85
CA GLY A 45 7.21 -8.74 16.27
C GLY A 45 8.63 -8.31 16.64
N LEU A 46 9.63 -8.64 15.82
CA LEU A 46 11.02 -8.22 16.03
C LEU A 46 11.17 -6.70 15.93
N ILE A 47 10.54 -6.06 14.94
CA ILE A 47 10.57 -4.61 14.75
C ILE A 47 9.93 -3.90 15.94
N PHE A 48 8.76 -4.34 16.39
CA PHE A 48 8.09 -3.75 17.56
C PHE A 48 8.84 -4.02 18.87
N HIS A 49 9.42 -5.21 19.04
CA HIS A 49 10.23 -5.53 20.23
C HIS A 49 11.47 -4.65 20.30
N THR A 50 12.19 -4.55 19.19
CA THR A 50 13.40 -3.73 19.08
C THR A 50 13.05 -2.24 19.24
N GLY A 51 11.89 -1.85 18.73
CA GLY A 51 11.39 -0.49 18.83
C GLY A 51 10.85 -0.04 20.17
N SER A 52 10.37 -0.98 20.99
CA SER A 52 9.97 -0.71 22.37
C SER A 52 11.16 -0.50 23.30
N ARG A 53 12.39 -0.78 22.87
CA ARG A 53 13.59 -0.59 23.70
C ARG A 53 13.97 0.89 23.75
N LYS A 54 13.81 1.49 24.95
CA LYS A 54 14.10 2.91 25.21
C LYS A 54 15.57 3.22 25.52
N SER A 55 16.46 2.23 25.61
CA SER A 55 17.87 2.39 25.97
C SER A 55 18.79 1.61 25.03
N GLY A 56 19.91 2.22 24.64
CA GLY A 56 20.98 1.61 23.83
C GLY A 56 21.08 2.10 22.38
N PHE A 57 21.82 1.34 21.57
CA PHE A 57 22.07 1.62 20.15
C PHE A 57 20.78 1.67 19.30
N TRP A 58 19.83 0.76 19.57
CA TRP A 58 18.58 0.66 18.84
C TRP A 58 17.68 1.89 19.00
N ALA A 59 17.66 2.53 20.17
CA ALA A 59 16.88 3.76 20.37
C ALA A 59 17.36 4.90 19.47
N LYS A 60 18.69 5.03 19.24
CA LYS A 60 19.25 6.04 18.32
C LYS A 60 18.95 5.73 16.85
N PHE A 61 18.97 4.45 16.46
CA PHE A 61 18.62 4.04 15.10
C PHE A 61 17.16 4.38 14.77
N TYR A 62 16.23 4.15 15.70
CA TYR A 62 14.81 4.48 15.53
C TYR A 62 14.47 5.97 15.60
N THR A 63 15.38 6.82 16.10
CA THR A 63 15.25 8.28 15.98
C THR A 63 15.40 8.75 14.53
N HIS A 64 16.24 8.07 13.74
CA HIS A 64 16.45 8.41 12.33
C HIS A 64 15.44 7.72 11.40
N ILE A 65 15.09 6.47 11.70
CA ILE A 65 14.18 5.66 10.89
C ILE A 65 12.95 5.28 11.72
N PRO A 66 11.75 5.81 11.41
CA PRO A 66 10.55 5.47 12.16
C PRO A 66 10.18 3.99 11.95
N MET A 67 9.56 3.38 12.97
CA MET A 67 9.13 1.96 12.94
C MET A 67 8.34 1.60 11.69
N LEU A 68 7.46 2.51 11.26
CA LEU A 68 6.56 2.30 10.12
C LEU A 68 7.33 2.19 8.79
N LEU A 69 8.43 2.93 8.64
CA LEU A 69 9.28 2.81 7.45
C LEU A 69 9.92 1.43 7.42
N LEU A 70 10.45 0.98 8.56
CA LEU A 70 11.12 -0.31 8.67
C LEU A 70 10.13 -1.48 8.50
N CYS A 71 8.92 -1.37 9.07
CA CYS A 71 7.88 -2.39 8.92
C CYS A 71 7.31 -2.47 7.50
N TYR A 72 7.52 -1.45 6.66
CA TYR A 72 7.19 -1.51 5.24
C TYR A 72 8.36 -2.04 4.42
N PHE A 73 9.59 -1.60 4.73
CA PHE A 73 10.79 -1.98 3.97
C PHE A 73 11.18 -3.45 4.13
N ILE A 74 11.22 -3.97 5.36
CA ILE A 74 11.67 -5.35 5.60
C ILE A 74 10.80 -6.39 4.87
N PRO A 75 9.45 -6.39 4.99
CA PRO A 75 8.63 -7.34 4.24
C PRO A 75 8.74 -7.14 2.71
N GLY A 76 8.93 -5.90 2.24
CA GLY A 76 9.22 -5.62 0.83
C GLY A 76 10.54 -6.24 0.36
N LEU A 77 11.61 -6.14 1.14
CA LEU A 77 12.90 -6.75 0.82
C LEU A 77 12.81 -8.28 0.79
N LEU A 78 12.11 -8.89 1.75
CA LEU A 78 11.87 -10.34 1.76
C LEU A 78 11.14 -10.82 0.49
N SER A 79 10.22 -10.00 -0.04
CA SER A 79 9.56 -10.25 -1.32
C SER A 79 10.52 -10.14 -2.49
N THR A 80 11.38 -9.12 -2.52
CA THR A 80 12.42 -8.96 -3.56
C THR A 80 13.45 -10.10 -3.57
N PHE A 81 13.79 -10.66 -2.41
CA PHE A 81 14.67 -11.84 -2.31
C PHE A 81 13.97 -13.17 -2.66
N HIS A 82 12.72 -13.15 -3.16
CA HIS A 82 11.93 -14.33 -3.53
C HIS A 82 11.73 -15.37 -2.41
N ILE A 83 11.85 -14.95 -1.14
CA ILE A 83 11.66 -15.82 0.04
C ILE A 83 10.17 -16.14 0.26
N VAL A 84 9.29 -15.19 -0.08
CA VAL A 84 7.83 -15.31 0.06
C VAL A 84 7.20 -15.55 -1.30
N SER A 85 6.40 -16.63 -1.43
CA SER A 85 5.72 -16.92 -2.68
C SER A 85 4.66 -15.88 -3.00
N LEU A 86 4.61 -15.54 -4.27
CA LEU A 86 3.70 -14.56 -4.81
C LEU A 86 2.23 -15.14 -4.77
N GLU A 87 2.01 -16.47 -4.86
CA GLU A 87 0.66 -17.07 -4.78
C GLU A 87 0.13 -17.11 -3.35
N SER A 88 0.99 -17.43 -2.37
CA SER A 88 0.67 -17.36 -0.93
C SER A 88 0.32 -15.93 -0.48
N SER A 89 0.74 -14.91 -1.25
CA SER A 89 0.48 -13.50 -0.93
C SER A 89 -1.01 -13.18 -0.87
N LYS A 90 -1.85 -13.80 -1.71
CA LYS A 90 -3.31 -13.56 -1.74
C LYS A 90 -3.98 -14.03 -0.44
N HIS A 91 -3.63 -15.23 0.01
CA HIS A 91 -4.19 -15.81 1.23
C HIS A 91 -3.68 -15.09 2.49
N ILE A 92 -2.38 -14.75 2.54
CA ILE A 92 -1.80 -13.95 3.62
C ILE A 92 -2.44 -12.56 3.70
N TYR A 93 -2.64 -11.90 2.56
CA TYR A 93 -3.30 -10.61 2.48
C TYR A 93 -4.74 -10.68 3.00
N TYR A 94 -5.46 -11.76 2.68
CA TYR A 94 -6.82 -12.00 3.17
C TYR A 94 -6.86 -12.13 4.70
N ILE A 95 -5.95 -12.92 5.28
CA ILE A 95 -5.86 -13.10 6.73
C ILE A 95 -5.44 -11.78 7.41
N ALA A 96 -4.43 -11.10 6.88
CA ALA A 96 -3.93 -9.84 7.43
C ALA A 96 -5.01 -8.75 7.39
N SER A 97 -5.71 -8.59 6.28
CA SER A 97 -6.71 -7.53 6.13
C SER A 97 -7.99 -7.79 6.93
N ARG A 98 -8.37 -9.06 7.13
CA ARG A 98 -9.62 -9.38 7.87
C ARG A 98 -9.44 -9.59 9.36
N TYR A 99 -8.26 -10.00 9.82
CA TYR A 99 -8.04 -10.29 11.23
C TYR A 99 -7.02 -9.34 11.85
N LEU A 100 -5.90 -9.07 11.17
CA LEU A 100 -4.86 -8.20 11.72
C LEU A 100 -5.21 -6.72 11.59
N LEU A 101 -5.81 -6.29 10.49
CA LEU A 101 -6.18 -4.88 10.28
C LEU A 101 -7.25 -4.40 11.28
N PRO A 102 -8.41 -5.07 11.46
CA PRO A 102 -9.37 -4.66 12.46
C PRO A 102 -8.82 -4.79 13.89
N ALA A 103 -8.01 -5.82 14.17
CA ALA A 103 -7.35 -5.94 15.48
C ALA A 103 -6.34 -4.81 15.72
N ALA A 104 -5.56 -4.41 14.70
CA ALA A 104 -4.60 -3.31 14.80
C ALA A 104 -5.28 -1.96 14.98
N LEU A 105 -6.39 -1.70 14.28
CA LEU A 105 -7.20 -0.50 14.50
C LEU A 105 -7.76 -0.47 15.92
N PHE A 106 -8.22 -1.61 16.44
CA PHE A 106 -8.73 -1.71 17.80
C PHE A 106 -7.63 -1.53 18.86
N LEU A 107 -6.49 -2.22 18.70
CA LEU A 107 -5.35 -2.13 19.62
C LEU A 107 -4.72 -0.74 19.59
N LEU A 108 -4.64 -0.11 18.41
CA LEU A 108 -4.25 1.29 18.27
C LEU A 108 -5.22 2.19 19.02
N THR A 109 -6.52 1.95 18.91
CA THR A 109 -7.55 2.72 19.64
C THR A 109 -7.42 2.55 21.17
N LEU A 110 -7.15 1.35 21.66
CA LEU A 110 -6.90 1.11 23.09
C LEU A 110 -5.57 1.68 23.58
N SER A 111 -4.54 1.73 22.72
CA SER A 111 -3.24 2.31 23.05
C SER A 111 -3.26 3.84 23.05
N ILE A 112 -4.30 4.45 22.50
CA ILE A 112 -4.51 5.89 22.51
C ILE A 112 -5.20 6.27 23.82
N ASP A 113 -4.66 7.27 24.52
CA ASP A 113 -5.25 7.81 25.75
C ASP A 113 -6.53 8.61 25.43
N LEU A 114 -7.70 8.01 25.67
CA LEU A 114 -9.01 8.61 25.40
C LEU A 114 -9.24 9.88 26.22
N GLN A 115 -8.73 9.96 27.45
CA GLN A 115 -8.90 11.16 28.28
C GLN A 115 -8.16 12.35 27.69
N LYS A 116 -6.96 12.14 27.15
CA LYS A 116 -6.22 13.19 26.46
C LYS A 116 -6.87 13.60 25.14
N ILE A 117 -7.42 12.65 24.37
CA ILE A 117 -8.15 12.98 23.15
C ILE A 117 -9.42 13.80 23.44
N ILE A 118 -10.20 13.41 24.45
CA ILE A 118 -11.40 14.15 24.85
C ILE A 118 -11.01 15.55 25.35
N GLY A 119 -9.92 15.68 26.10
CA GLY A 119 -9.37 16.97 26.51
C GLY A 119 -8.86 17.85 25.35
N LEU A 120 -8.52 17.25 24.20
CA LEU A 120 -8.18 17.98 22.98
C LEU A 120 -9.42 18.45 22.20
N GLY A 121 -10.53 17.71 22.27
CA GLY A 121 -11.86 18.07 21.74
C GLY A 121 -11.81 18.69 20.33
N TRP A 122 -11.98 20.01 20.26
CA TRP A 122 -11.99 20.77 19.00
C TRP A 122 -10.64 20.78 18.26
N LYS A 123 -9.51 20.71 18.96
CA LYS A 123 -8.17 20.75 18.35
C LYS A 123 -7.88 19.49 17.53
N ALA A 124 -8.26 18.32 18.06
CA ALA A 124 -8.11 17.05 17.35
C ALA A 124 -9.01 17.00 16.11
N LEU A 125 -10.24 17.49 16.24
CA LEU A 125 -11.21 17.52 15.15
C LEU A 125 -10.74 18.41 13.98
N VAL A 126 -10.25 19.62 14.26
CA VAL A 126 -9.69 20.51 13.23
C VAL A 126 -8.46 19.89 12.57
N MET A 127 -7.58 19.20 13.32
CA MET A 127 -6.42 18.51 12.74
C MET A 127 -6.84 17.37 11.80
N PHE A 128 -7.89 16.62 12.13
CA PHE A 128 -8.43 15.56 11.27
C PHE A 128 -9.05 16.12 9.99
N PHE A 129 -9.82 17.21 10.08
CA PHE A 129 -10.38 17.88 8.91
C PHE A 129 -9.29 18.50 8.04
N ALA A 130 -8.29 19.15 8.64
CA ALA A 130 -7.15 19.68 7.91
C ALA A 130 -6.40 18.56 7.17
N ALA A 131 -6.21 17.39 7.80
CA ALA A 131 -5.62 16.23 7.15
C ALA A 131 -6.50 15.71 5.99
N THR A 132 -7.81 15.60 6.19
CA THR A 132 -8.74 15.12 5.16
C THR A 132 -8.80 16.07 3.97
N VAL A 133 -8.98 17.37 4.21
CA VAL A 133 -8.95 18.41 3.16
C VAL A 133 -7.59 18.43 2.48
N GLY A 134 -6.50 18.29 3.25
CA GLY A 134 -5.14 18.21 2.72
C GLY A 134 -4.94 17.04 1.75
N VAL A 135 -5.43 15.84 2.06
CA VAL A 135 -5.34 14.67 1.17
C VAL A 135 -6.26 14.82 -0.05
N VAL A 136 -7.51 15.25 0.17
CA VAL A 136 -8.51 15.43 -0.90
C VAL A 136 -8.06 16.49 -1.92
N LEU A 137 -7.42 17.57 -1.47
CA LEU A 137 -6.85 18.59 -2.35
C LEU A 137 -5.47 18.18 -2.86
N GLY A 138 -4.66 17.50 -2.04
CA GLY A 138 -3.29 17.11 -2.35
C GLY A 138 -3.18 16.17 -3.54
N GLY A 139 -4.09 15.19 -3.66
CA GLY A 139 -4.12 14.28 -4.82
C GLY A 139 -4.30 15.02 -6.16
N PRO A 140 -5.39 15.79 -6.35
CA PRO A 140 -5.61 16.61 -7.53
C PRO A 140 -4.54 17.68 -7.76
N LEU A 141 -4.09 18.37 -6.70
CA LEU A 141 -3.04 19.39 -6.80
C LEU A 141 -1.69 18.78 -7.19
N ALA A 142 -1.35 17.57 -6.74
CA ALA A 142 -0.12 16.89 -7.16
C ALA A 142 -0.15 16.58 -8.67
N VAL A 143 -1.31 16.16 -9.18
CA VAL A 143 -1.49 15.91 -10.61
C VAL A 143 -1.45 17.22 -11.40
N GLY A 144 -2.18 18.25 -10.96
CA GLY A 144 -2.20 19.56 -11.60
C GLY A 144 -0.83 20.26 -11.58
N CYS A 145 -0.09 20.13 -10.47
CA CYS A 145 1.27 20.65 -10.34
C CYS A 145 2.24 19.90 -11.26
N SER A 146 2.14 18.57 -11.32
CA SER A 146 2.93 17.76 -12.25
C SER A 146 2.66 18.13 -13.72
N ILE A 147 1.42 18.53 -14.06
CA ILE A 147 1.01 18.88 -15.45
C ILE A 147 1.43 20.31 -15.78
N CYS A 148 1.41 21.22 -14.81
CA CYS A 148 1.94 22.58 -14.94
C CYS A 148 3.47 22.61 -15.04
N LEU A 149 4.17 21.77 -14.27
CA LEU A 149 5.64 21.67 -14.30
C LEU A 149 6.14 20.96 -15.55
N THR A 150 5.35 20.07 -16.15
CA THR A 150 5.74 19.35 -17.37
C THR A 150 4.59 19.26 -18.36
N ARG A 151 4.36 20.34 -19.12
CA ARG A 151 3.36 20.41 -20.22
C ARG A 151 3.51 19.26 -21.26
N ASN A 152 4.69 18.62 -21.33
CA ASN A 152 4.99 17.47 -22.20
C ASN A 152 5.44 16.20 -21.43
N GLY A 153 5.47 16.21 -20.09
CA GLY A 153 6.04 15.11 -19.29
C GLY A 153 5.08 13.95 -19.09
N TRP A 154 3.78 14.25 -19.10
CA TRP A 154 2.74 13.24 -18.95
C TRP A 154 2.78 12.20 -20.08
N GLN A 155 3.10 12.61 -21.30
CA GLN A 155 3.26 11.71 -22.44
C GLN A 155 4.52 10.82 -22.31
N MET A 156 5.58 11.28 -21.64
CA MET A 156 6.76 10.47 -21.37
C MET A 156 6.57 9.49 -20.20
N ILE A 157 5.80 9.88 -19.17
CA ILE A 157 5.52 9.03 -17.99
C ILE A 157 4.45 7.99 -18.33
N CYS A 158 3.33 8.38 -18.95
CA CYS A 158 2.33 7.41 -19.43
C CYS A 158 2.86 6.52 -20.56
N GLY A 159 3.74 7.03 -21.43
CA GLY A 159 4.38 6.24 -22.49
C GLY A 159 5.37 5.19 -21.99
N ARG A 160 5.80 5.25 -20.72
CA ARG A 160 6.76 4.31 -20.12
C ARG A 160 6.17 3.50 -18.95
N ALA A 161 5.21 4.06 -18.20
CA ALA A 161 4.55 3.40 -17.07
C ALA A 161 3.34 2.55 -17.49
N PHE A 162 2.76 2.81 -18.67
CA PHE A 162 1.74 1.96 -19.26
C PHE A 162 2.25 1.50 -20.63
N PRO A 163 2.93 0.33 -20.74
CA PRO A 163 2.96 -0.32 -22.04
C PRO A 163 1.51 -0.42 -22.50
N ARG A 164 1.18 0.12 -23.68
CA ARG A 164 -0.12 -0.14 -24.31
C ARG A 164 -0.35 -1.64 -24.20
N SER A 165 -1.25 -2.06 -23.32
CA SER A 165 -1.69 -3.44 -23.30
C SER A 165 -2.17 -3.71 -24.73
N PRO A 166 -1.50 -4.62 -25.47
CA PRO A 166 -1.85 -4.87 -26.86
C PRO A 166 -3.30 -5.35 -26.83
N ALA A 167 -4.14 -4.59 -27.52
CA ALA A 167 -5.53 -4.87 -27.85
C ALA A 167 -6.12 -6.11 -27.14
N ALA A 168 -7.01 -5.87 -26.17
CA ALA A 168 -8.11 -6.77 -25.94
C ALA A 168 -8.90 -6.89 -27.26
N GLY A 169 -8.54 -7.88 -28.06
CA GLY A 169 -9.03 -8.03 -29.42
C GLY A 169 -8.33 -9.13 -30.19
N SER A 170 -8.40 -10.38 -29.71
CA SER A 170 -8.47 -11.62 -30.52
C SER A 170 -8.08 -12.90 -29.73
N ALA A 171 -8.82 -13.29 -28.69
CA ALA A 171 -8.67 -14.64 -28.10
C ALA A 171 -9.95 -15.22 -27.47
N VAL A 172 -11.12 -14.74 -27.87
CA VAL A 172 -12.40 -15.46 -27.74
C VAL A 172 -12.78 -15.97 -29.13
N ALA A 173 -12.01 -16.92 -29.64
CA ALA A 173 -12.38 -17.76 -30.77
C ALA A 173 -11.39 -18.93 -30.86
N ARG A 174 -11.92 -20.14 -30.68
CA ARG A 174 -11.34 -21.45 -31.07
C ARG A 174 -10.87 -22.36 -29.93
N THR A 175 -11.85 -22.88 -29.18
CA THR A 175 -11.91 -24.30 -28.82
C THR A 175 -13.39 -24.73 -28.75
N ARG A 176 -14.01 -24.98 -29.91
CA ARG A 176 -15.18 -25.87 -29.95
C ARG A 176 -14.66 -27.31 -29.87
N PRO A 177 -15.18 -28.17 -28.97
CA PRO A 177 -14.89 -29.59 -29.01
C PRO A 177 -15.61 -30.23 -30.20
N ARG A 178 -14.91 -31.12 -30.89
CA ARG A 178 -15.50 -32.22 -31.66
C ARG A 178 -14.92 -33.50 -31.10
#